data_AF-A0A0B6WX06-F1
#
_entry.id   AF-A0A0B6WX06-F1
#
_cell.length_a   1.000
_cell.length_b   1.000
_cell.length_c   1.000
_cell.angle_alpha   90.00
_cell.angle_beta   90.00
_cell.angle_gamma   90.00
#
_symmetry.space_group_name_H-M   'P 1'
#
loop_
_entity.id
_entity.type
_entity.pdbx_description
1 polymer ?
#
loop_
_entity_poly.entity_id
_entity_poly.type
_entity_poly.pdbx_seq_one_letter_code
_entity_poly.pdbx_strand_id
1 'polypeptide(L)'
;MTNPLELFQRTLETYRKHGWQLREVLMRPETRAQLIAESGEPIFESSPVRDFPLDAMWFARPARGGFEAWELRLVSATPYALFEAFASGTPEKQREERKRALEGELCARCLAKGSGANEGGYPDQV
;
A
#
# COMPACT_ATOMS: atom_id res chain seq x y z
N MET A 1 -6.41 -10.79 17.07
CA MET A 1 -6.98 -9.74 16.20
C MET A 1 -5.82 -8.84 15.81
N THR A 2 -5.48 -8.77 14.53
CA THR A 2 -4.33 -7.95 14.11
C THR A 2 -4.79 -6.50 14.08
N ASN A 3 -4.24 -5.66 14.96
CA ASN A 3 -4.61 -4.25 15.03
C ASN A 3 -4.08 -3.54 13.76
N PRO A 4 -4.94 -2.89 12.95
CA PRO A 4 -4.51 -2.22 11.72
C PRO A 4 -3.40 -1.20 12.00
N LEU A 5 -3.46 -0.49 13.14
CA LEU A 5 -2.44 0.47 13.56
C LEU A 5 -1.04 -0.15 13.59
N GLU A 6 -0.91 -1.31 14.23
CA GLU A 6 0.37 -1.99 14.36
C GLU A 6 0.91 -2.43 12.99
N LEU A 7 0.04 -2.85 12.07
CA LEU A 7 0.46 -3.23 10.72
C LEU A 7 1.01 -2.03 9.93
N PHE A 8 0.32 -0.89 9.99
CA PHE A 8 0.76 0.34 9.36
C PHE A 8 2.10 0.80 9.92
N GLN A 9 2.23 0.86 11.24
CA GLN A 9 3.48 1.27 11.91
C GLN A 9 4.64 0.34 11.57
N ARG A 10 4.44 -0.97 11.68
CA ARG A 10 5.49 -1.96 11.37
C ARG A 10 5.91 -1.90 9.90
N THR A 11 4.97 -1.71 8.99
CA THR A 11 5.27 -1.56 7.56
C THR A 11 6.07 -0.28 7.34
N LEU A 12 5.62 0.85 7.88
CA LEU A 12 6.31 2.13 7.77
C LEU A 12 7.75 2.05 8.30
N GLU A 13 7.95 1.51 9.50
CA GLU A 13 9.26 1.39 10.12
C GLU A 13 10.21 0.52 9.29
N THR A 14 9.69 -0.58 8.74
CA THR A 14 10.46 -1.47 7.86
C THR A 14 10.92 -0.73 6.61
N TYR A 15 10.03 0.01 5.97
CA TYR A 15 10.34 0.76 4.75
C TYR A 15 11.32 1.90 4.99
N ARG A 16 11.14 2.63 6.09
CA ARG A 16 12.07 3.69 6.52
C ARG A 16 13.48 3.14 6.76
N LYS A 17 13.61 1.97 7.40
CA LYS A 17 14.91 1.30 7.59
C LYS A 17 15.61 0.98 6.27
N HIS A 18 14.85 0.76 5.21
CA HIS A 18 15.36 0.51 3.85
C HIS A 18 15.49 1.77 2.98
N GLY A 19 15.28 2.97 3.54
CA GLY A 19 15.44 4.25 2.83
C GLY A 19 14.28 4.58 1.89
N TRP A 20 13.12 3.97 2.08
CA TRP A 20 11.90 4.36 1.41
C TRP A 20 11.22 5.51 2.15
N GLN A 21 10.61 6.42 1.40
CA GLN A 21 9.88 7.58 1.89
C GLN A 21 8.39 7.34 1.70
N LEU A 22 7.60 7.52 2.75
CA LEU A 22 6.15 7.50 2.66
C LEU A 22 5.67 8.74 1.88
N ARG A 23 4.89 8.53 0.83
CA ARG A 23 4.32 9.61 0.01
C ARG A 23 2.86 9.86 0.31
N GLU A 24 2.07 8.80 0.43
CA GLU A 24 0.64 8.89 0.68
C GLU A 24 0.17 7.60 1.35
N VAL A 25 -0.80 7.72 2.25
CA VAL A 25 -1.46 6.59 2.88
C VAL A 25 -2.86 6.47 2.28
N LEU A 26 -3.18 5.29 1.79
CA LEU A 26 -4.50 4.93 1.31
C LEU A 26 -5.17 4.11 2.39
N MET A 27 -6.36 4.51 2.83
CA MET A 27 -6.98 3.79 3.93
C MET A 27 -8.49 3.84 3.89
N ARG A 28 -9.11 2.81 4.44
CA ARG A 28 -10.56 2.75 4.55
C ARG A 28 -11.05 3.82 5.53
N PRO A 29 -12.17 4.49 5.26
CA PRO A 29 -12.71 5.50 6.17
C PRO A 29 -13.03 4.92 7.56
N GLU A 30 -13.43 3.64 7.62
CA GLU A 30 -13.66 2.91 8.88
C GLU A 30 -12.36 2.73 9.68
N THR A 31 -11.29 2.29 9.02
CA THR A 31 -9.97 2.12 9.63
C THR A 31 -9.38 3.47 10.04
N ARG A 32 -9.62 4.52 9.26
CA ARG A 32 -9.25 5.89 9.60
C ARG A 32 -9.92 6.37 10.87
N ALA A 33 -11.24 6.19 10.98
CA ALA A 33 -12.00 6.55 12.16
C ALA A 33 -11.51 5.79 13.40
N GLN A 34 -11.24 4.49 13.25
CA GLN A 34 -10.66 3.66 14.30
C GLN A 34 -9.27 4.17 14.74
N LEU A 35 -8.39 4.49 13.79
CA LEU A 35 -7.04 5.00 14.08
C LEU A 35 -7.05 6.35 14.79
N ILE A 36 -7.92 7.26 14.37
CA ILE A 36 -8.08 8.56 15.02
C ILE A 36 -8.58 8.36 16.46
N ALA A 37 -9.54 7.46 16.67
CA ALA A 37 -10.05 7.14 18.00
C ALA A 37 -9.01 6.48 18.91
N GLU A 38 -8.13 5.62 18.36
CA GLU A 38 -7.12 4.90 19.14
C GLU A 38 -5.83 5.71 19.37
N SER A 39 -5.38 6.49 18.38
CA SER A 39 -4.06 7.15 18.42
C SER A 39 -4.08 8.61 18.85
N GLY A 40 -5.22 9.31 18.74
CA GLY A 40 -5.35 10.72 19.12
C GLY A 40 -4.51 11.73 18.31
N GLU A 41 -3.55 11.27 17.49
CA GLU A 41 -2.57 12.08 16.75
C GLU A 41 -2.32 11.54 15.33
N PRO A 42 -1.78 12.37 14.40
CA PRO A 42 -1.42 11.94 13.06
C PRO A 42 -0.17 11.04 13.09
N ILE A 43 -0.38 9.72 13.06
CA ILE A 43 0.65 8.67 13.09
C ILE A 43 1.60 8.73 11.88
N PHE A 44 1.19 9.40 10.79
CA PHE A 44 1.84 9.37 9.49
C PHE A 44 2.72 10.60 9.18
N GLU A 45 3.30 11.25 10.19
CA GLU A 45 4.32 12.32 10.03
C GLU A 45 3.99 13.36 8.92
N SER A 46 2.74 13.83 8.89
CA SER A 46 2.21 14.78 7.88
C SER A 46 2.10 14.26 6.43
N SER A 47 2.26 12.96 6.20
CA SER A 47 1.94 12.36 4.90
C SER A 47 0.43 12.46 4.65
N PRO A 48 0.01 12.81 3.42
CA PRO A 48 -1.40 12.85 3.07
C PRO A 48 -2.04 11.47 3.28
N VAL A 49 -3.17 11.45 3.97
CA VAL A 49 -4.02 10.27 4.11
C VAL A 49 -5.24 10.49 3.24
N ARG A 50 -5.49 9.55 2.31
CA ARG A 50 -6.61 9.58 1.38
C ARG A 50 -7.53 8.40 1.64
N ASP A 51 -8.83 8.67 1.62
CA ASP A 51 -9.85 7.64 1.72
C ASP A 51 -9.80 6.72 0.48
N PHE A 52 -9.68 5.41 0.71
CA PHE A 52 -9.52 4.38 -0.31
C PHE A 52 -10.25 3.11 0.15
N PRO A 53 -10.78 2.26 -0.75
CA PRO A 53 -11.48 1.04 -0.37
C PRO A 53 -10.61 -0.02 0.34
N LEU A 54 -9.28 0.17 0.37
CA LEU A 54 -8.31 -0.75 0.95
C LEU A 54 -7.28 0.00 1.80
N ASP A 55 -6.70 -0.71 2.75
CA ASP A 55 -5.59 -0.21 3.57
C ASP A 55 -4.26 -0.46 2.85
N ALA A 56 -3.61 0.60 2.38
CA ALA A 56 -2.38 0.53 1.63
C ALA A 56 -1.48 1.77 1.83
N MET A 57 -0.21 1.67 1.47
CA MET A 57 0.77 2.75 1.61
C MET A 57 1.58 2.90 0.33
N TRP A 58 1.70 4.15 -0.12
CA TRP A 58 2.58 4.53 -1.21
C TRP A 58 3.95 4.90 -0.67
N PHE A 59 4.95 4.13 -1.07
CA PHE A 59 6.34 4.40 -0.80
C PHE A 59 7.02 4.86 -2.09
N ALA A 60 7.96 5.79 -1.96
CA ALA A 60 8.87 6.11 -3.05
C ALA A 60 10.30 6.06 -2.58
N ARG A 61 11.18 5.71 -3.51
CA ARG A 61 12.61 5.67 -3.27
C ARG A 61 13.34 6.18 -4.50
N PRO A 62 14.30 7.12 -4.33
CA PRO A 62 15.19 7.47 -5.41
C PRO A 62 16.06 6.26 -5.78
N ALA A 63 16.04 5.89 -7.06
CA ALA A 63 16.84 4.81 -7.61
C ALA A 63 18.05 5.38 -8.39
N ARG A 64 19.11 4.57 -8.49
CA ARG A 64 20.32 4.93 -9.24
C ARG A 64 19.99 5.11 -10.73
N GLY A 65 20.61 6.10 -11.37
CA GLY A 65 20.44 6.35 -12.81
C GLY A 65 19.29 7.30 -13.17
N GLY A 66 18.79 8.09 -12.20
CA GLY A 66 17.70 9.04 -12.46
C GLY A 66 16.36 8.33 -12.61
N PHE A 67 16.09 7.33 -11.78
CA PHE A 67 14.78 6.70 -11.69
C PHE A 67 14.21 6.93 -10.29
N GLU A 68 12.89 6.97 -10.19
CA GLU A 68 12.16 7.00 -8.94
C GLU A 68 11.30 5.75 -8.87
N ALA A 69 11.60 4.87 -7.92
CA ALA A 69 10.84 3.66 -7.69
C ALA A 69 9.65 4.00 -6.79
N TRP A 70 8.44 3.67 -7.22
CA TRP A 70 7.22 3.80 -6.43
C TRP A 70 6.71 2.40 -6.12
N GLU A 71 6.27 2.21 -4.89
CA GLU A 71 5.73 0.95 -4.44
C GLU A 71 4.44 1.18 -3.68
N LEU A 72 3.37 0.52 -4.13
CA LEU A 72 2.08 0.48 -3.45
C LEU A 72 2.00 -0.82 -2.67
N ARG A 73 2.00 -0.71 -1.35
CA ARG A 73 1.95 -1.88 -0.46
C ARG A 73 0.62 -1.97 0.27
N LEU A 74 -0.06 -3.10 0.12
CA LEU A 74 -1.26 -3.46 0.86
C LEU A 74 -0.91 -3.81 2.31
N VAL A 75 -1.60 -3.15 3.23
CA VAL A 75 -1.51 -3.36 4.67
C VAL A 75 -2.65 -4.29 5.08
N SER A 76 -2.40 -5.60 4.95
CA SER A 76 -3.36 -6.64 5.30
C SER A 76 -2.65 -7.89 5.81
N ALA A 77 -3.42 -8.87 6.31
CA ALA A 77 -2.90 -10.17 6.74
C ALA A 77 -2.16 -10.91 5.61
N THR A 78 -2.59 -10.71 4.35
CA THR A 78 -1.86 -11.16 3.17
C THR A 78 -1.15 -9.96 2.53
N PRO A 79 0.13 -9.70 2.84
CA PRO A 79 0.85 -8.57 2.29
C PRO A 79 1.00 -8.73 0.78
N TYR A 80 0.74 -7.66 0.04
CA TYR A 80 0.92 -7.60 -1.40
C TYR A 80 1.50 -6.24 -1.76
N ALA A 81 2.40 -6.19 -2.73
CA ALA A 81 3.00 -4.95 -3.18
C ALA A 81 3.03 -4.91 -4.70
N LEU A 82 2.71 -3.74 -5.25
CA LEU A 82 2.90 -3.40 -6.64
C LEU A 82 4.05 -2.42 -6.74
N PHE A 83 4.95 -2.65 -7.69
CA PHE A 83 6.16 -1.85 -7.89
C PHE A 83 6.15 -1.25 -9.28
N GLU A 84 6.54 0.02 -9.39
CA GLU A 84 6.69 0.71 -10.65
C GLU A 84 7.90 1.64 -10.61
N ALA A 85 8.68 1.67 -11.68
CA ALA A 85 9.84 2.55 -11.80
C ALA A 85 9.58 3.66 -12.80
N PHE A 86 9.68 4.91 -12.36
CA PHE A 86 9.53 6.10 -13.19
C PHE A 86 10.90 6.66 -13.56
N ALA A 87 11.06 7.13 -14.81
CA ALA A 87 12.25 7.88 -15.19
C ALA A 87 12.16 9.33 -14.69
N SER A 88 13.30 9.98 -14.46
CA SER A 88 13.37 11.39 -14.02
C SER A 88 12.61 12.33 -14.96
N GLY A 89 12.59 12.02 -16.26
CA GLY A 89 11.87 12.78 -17.28
C GLY A 89 10.39 12.42 -17.45
N THR A 90 9.87 11.42 -16.71
CA THR A 90 8.46 11.07 -16.80
C THR A 90 7.61 12.25 -16.29
N PRO A 91 6.67 12.77 -17.10
CA PRO A 91 5.84 13.89 -16.69
C PRO A 91 4.93 13.50 -15.53
N GLU A 92 4.65 14.46 -14.65
CA GLU A 92 3.82 14.24 -13.44
C GLU A 92 2.49 13.57 -13.77
N LYS A 93 1.81 14.06 -14.81
CA LYS A 93 0.55 13.48 -15.31
C LYS A 93 0.66 11.97 -15.57
N GLN A 94 1.71 11.51 -16.24
CA GLN A 94 1.91 10.07 -16.48
C GLN A 94 2.17 9.31 -15.17
N ARG A 95 2.91 9.89 -14.22
CA ARG A 95 3.15 9.26 -12.91
C ARG A 95 1.84 9.10 -12.15
N GLU A 96 0.98 10.13 -12.15
CA GLU A 96 -0.34 10.08 -11.53
C GLU A 96 -1.28 9.10 -12.23
N GLU A 97 -1.26 9.04 -13.56
CA GLU A 97 -2.04 8.06 -14.34
C GLU A 97 -1.63 6.61 -13.99
N ARG A 98 -0.31 6.33 -13.92
CA ARG A 98 0.20 5.00 -13.51
C ARG A 98 -0.11 4.70 -12.05
N LYS A 99 0.01 5.69 -11.16
CA LYS A 99 -0.39 5.56 -9.76
C LYS A 99 -1.86 5.12 -9.63
N ARG A 100 -2.78 5.81 -10.32
CA ARG A 100 -4.21 5.45 -10.33
C ARG A 100 -4.47 4.08 -10.95
N ALA A 101 -3.71 3.70 -11.98
CA ALA A 101 -3.80 2.36 -12.56
C ALA A 101 -3.43 1.28 -11.54
N LEU A 102 -2.32 1.46 -10.81
CA LEU A 102 -1.85 0.54 -9.77
C LEU A 102 -2.82 0.44 -8.59
N GLU A 103 -3.42 1.57 -8.19
CA GLU A 103 -4.53 1.59 -7.21
C GLU A 103 -5.72 0.75 -7.69
N GLY A 104 -6.10 0.91 -8.96
CA GLY A 104 -7.15 0.11 -9.59
C GLY A 104 -6.83 -1.38 -9.67
N GLU A 105 -5.59 -1.75 -10.03
CA GLU A 105 -5.13 -3.13 -10.06
C GLU A 105 -5.15 -3.77 -8.67
N LEU A 106 -4.70 -3.04 -7.65
CA LEU A 106 -4.76 -3.51 -6.26
C LEU A 106 -6.21 -3.76 -5.83
N CYS A 107 -7.11 -2.81 -6.15
CA CYS A 107 -8.53 -2.92 -5.86
C CYS A 107 -9.15 -4.14 -6.54
N ALA A 108 -8.95 -4.27 -7.86
CA ALA A 108 -9.45 -5.39 -8.64
C ALA A 108 -8.94 -6.73 -8.09
N ARG A 109 -7.66 -6.81 -7.70
CA ARG A 109 -7.08 -8.02 -7.12
C ARG A 109 -7.70 -8.38 -5.77
N CYS A 110 -7.86 -7.42 -4.86
CA CYS A 110 -8.47 -7.66 -3.57
C CYS A 110 -9.94 -8.02 -3.69
N LEU A 111 -10.69 -7.39 -4.59
CA LEU A 111 -12.08 -7.73 -4.88
C LEU A 111 -12.20 -9.13 -5.49
N ALA A 112 -11.33 -9.49 -6.44
CA ALA A 112 -11.29 -10.83 -7.03
C ALA A 112 -10.94 -11.91 -5.99
N LYS A 113 -9.98 -11.63 -5.09
CA LYS A 113 -9.62 -12.55 -4.00
C LYS A 113 -10.72 -12.69 -2.93
N GLY A 114 -11.62 -11.72 -2.80
CA GLY A 114 -12.83 -11.83 -1.98
C GLY A 114 -13.86 -12.84 -2.51
N SER A 115 -13.77 -13.24 -3.78
CA SER A 115 -14.69 -14.19 -4.43
C SER A 115 -14.13 -15.62 -4.54
N GLY A 116 -12.88 -15.86 -4.12
CA GLY A 116 -12.18 -17.14 -4.24
C GLY A 116 -11.97 -17.90 -2.93
N ALA A 117 -12.74 -17.61 -1.88
CA ALA A 117 -12.68 -18.36 -0.61
C ALA A 117 -13.54 -19.63 -0.66
N ASN A 118 -13.34 -20.49 -1.67
CA ASN A 118 -13.60 -21.92 -1.55
C ASN A 118 -12.91 -22.68 -2.70
N GLU A 119 -11.77 -23.32 -2.40
CA GLU A 119 -11.17 -24.49 -3.08
C GLU A 119 -9.80 -24.66 -2.38
N GLY A 120 -9.58 -25.56 -1.41
CA GLY A 120 -10.13 -26.91 -1.29
C GLY A 120 -9.34 -27.85 -2.19
N GLY A 121 -8.22 -28.39 -1.70
CA GLY A 121 -7.54 -29.53 -2.31
C GLY A 121 -6.09 -29.27 -2.70
N TYR A 122 -5.17 -29.63 -1.80
CA TYR A 122 -3.89 -30.18 -2.23
C TYR A 122 -4.18 -31.57 -2.81
N PRO A 123 -3.93 -31.86 -4.11
CA PRO A 123 -3.71 -33.24 -4.50
C PRO A 123 -2.30 -33.63 -4.02
N ASP A 124 -2.29 -34.43 -2.96
CA ASP A 124 -1.22 -35.38 -2.69
C ASP A 124 -1.06 -36.28 -3.92
N GLN A 125 0.13 -36.32 -4.50
CA GLN A 125 0.50 -37.39 -5.42
C GLN A 125 1.93 -37.87 -5.10
N VAL A 126 1.95 -38.91 -4.26
CA VAL A 126 2.63 -40.21 -4.43
C VAL A 126 3.54 -40.40 -5.64
#